data_AF-I4HBW6-F1
#
_entry.id   AF-I4HBW6-F1
#
_cell.length_a   1.000
_cell.length_b   1.000
_cell.length_c   1.000
_cell.angle_alpha   90.00
_cell.angle_beta   90.00
_cell.angle_gamma   90.00
#
_symmetry.space_group_name_H-M   'P 1'
#
loop_
_entity.id
_entity.type
_entity.pdbx_description
1 polymer ?
#
loop_
_entity_poly.entity_id
_entity_poly.type
_entity_poly.pdbx_seq_one_letter_code
_entity_poly.pdbx_strand_id
1 'polypeptide(L)' 'MGANSILNSQQLYDLPFQHYWHSESTVPPVAVRSYQMVQSYVAELVNGIGIDRDITYIDNEGGVPQWLILS' A
#
# COMPACT_ATOMS: atom_id res chain seq x y z
N MET A 1 -1.27 -6.80 -3.47
CA MET A 1 -2.17 -7.67 -4.24
C MET A 1 -3.57 -7.09 -4.19
N GLY A 2 -4.31 -7.04 -5.28
CA GLY A 2 -5.74 -6.65 -5.24
C GLY A 2 -6.64 -7.84 -4.90
N ALA A 3 -7.86 -7.57 -4.44
CA ALA A 3 -8.89 -8.60 -4.35
C ALA A 3 -9.15 -9.21 -5.75
N ASN A 4 -9.30 -10.53 -5.83
CA ASN A 4 -9.47 -11.29 -7.08
C ASN A 4 -8.36 -11.03 -8.12
N SER A 5 -7.13 -10.77 -7.67
CA SER A 5 -5.99 -10.61 -8.59
C SER A 5 -5.69 -11.92 -9.31
N ILE A 6 -5.45 -11.83 -10.63
CA ILE A 6 -4.98 -12.95 -11.45
C ILE A 6 -3.50 -13.28 -11.23
N LEU A 7 -2.77 -12.37 -10.59
CA LEU A 7 -1.38 -12.59 -10.21
C LEU A 7 -1.33 -13.13 -8.78
N ASN A 8 -0.28 -13.84 -8.44
CA ASN A 8 0.09 -14.11 -7.04
C ASN A 8 1.16 -13.12 -6.56
N SER A 9 1.48 -13.20 -5.28
CA SER A 9 2.43 -12.30 -4.62
C SER A 9 3.82 -12.30 -5.24
N GLN A 10 4.33 -13.47 -5.64
CA GLN A 10 5.62 -13.61 -6.31
C GLN A 10 5.59 -13.02 -7.73
N GLN A 11 4.55 -13.32 -8.50
CA GLN A 11 4.39 -12.78 -9.86
C GLN A 11 4.29 -11.26 -9.88
N LEU A 12 3.67 -10.65 -8.85
CA LEU A 12 3.64 -9.20 -8.69
C LEU A 12 5.03 -8.64 -8.32
N TYR A 13 5.81 -9.38 -7.54
CA TYR A 13 7.18 -9.01 -7.16
C TYR A 13 8.16 -9.09 -8.33
N ASP A 14 7.98 -10.06 -9.23
CA ASP A 14 8.85 -10.22 -10.41
C ASP A 14 8.68 -9.12 -11.47
N LEU A 15 7.64 -8.29 -11.35
CA LEU A 15 7.43 -7.09 -12.19
C LEU A 15 8.38 -5.96 -11.75
N PRO A 16 8.71 -4.98 -12.64
CA PRO A 16 9.64 -3.90 -12.31
C PRO A 16 9.10 -2.88 -11.29
N PHE A 17 7.91 -3.10 -10.74
CA PHE A 17 7.26 -2.19 -9.81
C PHE A 17 7.74 -2.43 -8.37
N GLN A 18 8.06 -1.35 -7.65
CA GLN A 18 8.70 -1.42 -6.33
C GLN A 18 7.92 -0.70 -5.22
N HIS A 19 6.74 -0.15 -5.49
CA HIS A 19 6.08 0.79 -4.56
C HIS A 19 4.68 0.33 -4.12
N TYR A 20 4.60 -0.63 -3.19
CA TYR A 20 3.33 -1.26 -2.85
C TYR A 20 2.50 -0.48 -1.83
N TRP A 21 1.20 -0.36 -2.11
CA TRP A 21 0.16 0.11 -1.19
C TRP A 21 -0.75 -1.04 -0.78
N HIS A 22 -1.05 -1.13 0.52
CA HIS A 22 -2.06 -2.02 1.09
C HIS A 22 -3.32 -1.20 1.40
N SER A 23 -4.40 -1.40 0.64
CA SER A 23 -5.72 -0.84 0.96
C SER A 23 -6.32 -1.51 2.20
N GLU A 24 -7.47 -1.05 2.70
CA GLU A 24 -8.11 -1.67 3.89
C GLU A 24 -8.55 -3.15 3.68
N SER A 25 -8.62 -3.61 2.43
CA SER A 25 -9.05 -4.98 2.11
C SER A 25 -8.12 -6.08 2.64
N THR A 26 -8.68 -7.23 2.99
CA THR A 26 -7.91 -8.44 3.32
C THR A 26 -7.36 -9.09 2.05
N VAL A 27 -6.07 -8.88 1.78
CA VAL A 27 -5.35 -9.43 0.62
C VAL A 27 -4.06 -10.11 1.06
N PRO A 28 -3.53 -11.07 0.29
CA PRO A 28 -2.23 -11.68 0.61
C PRO A 28 -1.12 -10.61 0.67
N PRO A 29 -0.14 -10.78 1.57
CA PRO A 29 1.01 -9.90 1.66
C PRO A 29 1.82 -9.92 0.36
N VAL A 30 2.51 -8.84 0.04
CA VAL A 30 3.47 -8.78 -1.09
C VAL A 30 4.79 -9.46 -0.68
N ALA A 31 5.33 -10.28 -1.59
CA ALA A 31 6.53 -11.06 -1.37
C ALA A 31 7.76 -10.16 -1.20
N VAL A 32 8.65 -10.54 -0.28
CA VAL A 32 9.95 -9.91 0.01
C VAL A 32 9.86 -8.47 0.51
N ARG A 33 9.41 -7.53 -0.32
CA ARG A 33 9.53 -6.08 -0.13
C ARG A 33 8.64 -5.50 0.96
N SER A 34 7.50 -6.11 1.31
CA SER A 34 6.43 -5.50 2.16
C SER A 34 5.79 -4.25 1.52
N TYR A 35 5.14 -3.38 2.31
CA TYR A 35 4.36 -2.23 1.84
C TYR A 35 4.98 -0.90 2.27
N GLN A 36 4.92 0.10 1.40
CA GLN A 36 5.36 1.47 1.70
C GLN A 36 4.22 2.33 2.25
N MET A 37 2.96 1.93 2.02
CA MET A 37 1.78 2.57 2.56
C MET A 37 0.74 1.52 2.97
N VAL A 38 0.15 1.69 4.15
CA VAL A 38 -0.97 0.88 4.63
C VAL A 38 -2.13 1.80 5.01
N GLN A 39 -3.28 1.56 4.39
CA GLN A 39 -4.53 2.23 4.67
C GLN A 39 -5.34 1.44 5.70
N SER A 40 -5.97 2.15 6.63
CA SER A 40 -6.93 1.61 7.60
C SER A 40 -8.15 2.51 7.70
N TYR A 41 -9.34 1.91 7.81
CA TYR A 41 -10.57 2.63 8.07
C TYR A 41 -10.53 3.35 9.43
N VAL A 42 -11.09 4.56 9.48
CA VAL A 42 -11.31 5.32 10.72
C VAL A 42 -12.79 5.69 10.82
N ALA A 43 -13.40 5.37 11.95
CA ALA A 43 -14.82 5.65 12.18
C ALA A 43 -15.11 7.13 12.47
N GLU A 44 -14.13 7.86 13.00
CA GLU A 44 -14.27 9.28 13.31
C GLU A 44 -14.32 10.14 12.05
N LEU A 45 -15.28 11.05 12.00
CA LEU A 45 -15.42 12.02 10.91
C LEU A 45 -14.63 13.28 11.23
N VAL A 46 -13.93 13.82 10.23
CA VAL A 46 -13.31 15.15 10.31
C VAL A 46 -14.23 16.14 9.61
N ASN A 47 -14.79 17.09 10.36
CA ASN A 47 -15.77 18.06 9.84
C ASN A 47 -16.96 17.41 9.11
N GLY A 48 -17.42 16.26 9.60
CA GLY A 48 -18.53 15.49 9.00
C GLY A 48 -18.14 14.67 7.76
N ILE A 49 -16.85 14.57 7.43
CA ILE A 49 -16.33 13.82 6.29
C ILE A 49 -15.56 12.59 6.79
N GLY A 50 -15.86 11.42 6.22
CA GLY A 50 -15.11 10.20 6.49
C GLY A 50 -13.74 10.26 5.82
N ILE A 51 -12.70 9.98 6.58
CA ILE A 51 -11.32 9.90 6.09
C ILE A 51 -10.73 8.54 6.44
N ASP A 52 -9.91 7.99 5.54
CA ASP A 52 -9.09 6.84 5.86
C ASP A 52 -7.77 7.31 6.47
N ARG A 53 -7.17 6.45 7.30
CA ARG A 53 -5.84 6.68 7.83
C ARG A 53 -4.81 5.91 7.01
N ASP A 54 -3.91 6.66 6.39
CA ASP A 54 -2.74 6.13 5.70
C ASP A 54 -1.47 6.29 6.56
N ILE A 55 -0.69 5.22 6.67
CA ILE A 55 0.61 5.24 7.35
C ILE A 55 1.68 4.80 6.37
N THR A 56 2.76 5.56 6.31
CA THR A 56 3.92 5.25 5.48
C THR A 56 4.96 4.45 6.25
N TYR A 57 5.65 3.56 5.53
CA TYR A 57 6.70 2.71 6.06
C TYR A 57 7.89 2.67 5.10
N ILE A 58 9.07 2.37 5.65
CA ILE A 58 10.21 1.89 4.86
C ILE A 58 9.96 0.41 4.61
N ASP A 59 10.03 -0.01 3.35
CA ASP A 59 9.84 -1.39 2.95
C ASP A 59 11.05 -2.25 3.38
N ASN A 60 10.95 -3.57 3.29
CA ASN A 60 11.98 -4.51 3.73
C ASN A 60 13.29 -4.43 2.91
N GLU A 61 13.29 -3.73 1.78
CA GLU A 61 14.47 -3.46 0.96
C GLU A 61 14.93 -2.00 1.02
N GLY A 62 14.38 -1.20 1.94
CA GLY A 62 14.75 0.20 2.13
C GLY A 62 14.01 1.18 1.22
N GLY A 63 13.05 0.74 0.42
CA GLY A 63 12.22 1.60 -0.42
C GLY A 63 11.26 2.44 0.41
N VAL A 64 10.95 3.65 -0.07
CA VAL A 64 10.12 4.64 0.62
C VAL A 64 9.05 5.23 -0.32
N PRO A 65 7.91 5.70 0.20
CA PRO A 65 6.93 6.43 -0.61
C PRO A 65 7.56 7.63 -1.31
N GLN A 66 7.24 7.79 -2.59
CA GLN A 66 7.72 8.91 -3.39
C GLN A 66 6.65 10.00 -3.45
N TRP A 67 7.01 11.21 -3.02
CA TRP A 67 6.17 12.39 -3.20
C TRP A 67 6.61 13.11 -4.48
N LEU A 68 5.77 13.07 -5.50
CA LEU A 68 5.97 13.88 -6.70
C LEU A 68 5.63 15.32 -6.37
N ILE A 69 6.67 16.14 -6.23
CA ILE A 69 6.51 17.59 -6.09
C ILE A 69 6.67 18.18 -7.49
N LEU A 70 5.65 18.89 -7.97
CA LEU A 70 5.79 19.69 -9.18
C LEU A 70 6.69 20.88 -8.85
N SER A 71 7.84 20.96 -9.52
CA SER A 71 8.76 22.10 -9.48
C SER A 71 8.24 23.27 -10.31
#